data_AF-A0A1I7SEF0-F1
#
_entry.id   AF-A0A1I7SEF0-F1
#
_cell.length_a   1.000
_cell.length_b   1.000
_cell.length_c   1.000
_cell.angle_alpha   90.00
_cell.angle_beta   90.00
_cell.angle_gamma   90.00
#
_symmetry.space_group_name_H-M   'P 1'
#
loop_
_entity.id
_entity.type
_entity.pdbx_description
1 polymer ?
#
loop_
_entity_poly.entity_id
_entity_poly.type
_entity_poly.pdbx_seq_one_letter_code
_entity_poly.pdbx_strand_id
1 'polypeptide(L)'
;MTRTNVFSRDDHEPLLSSTSEELKPEFEDNEDVRDTQSCATSKLAIAILLTSVCPLIIVLTTFHYLYPHTPNESNESTLNAAYNTSQEYVILASDSNLHYVLTIPFAVQHWRNLNVSSIVMLCGTEAEYANNRATREVVAELQRLGAVVLYFKNNTLKSNNFAQNMRNFAAATSFVQRHPSNSTILITSDVDYFPFRKEDHFPDVRHGMRIVVFNPDCWILPNDIATGEYMEAKTNQMFDGQLDQYLHKINWLWYLDQRLFGLQFYRLMQKHPEYEKLISGHSLKKRIGRGLTPEEISKIDIREYDDAHISPAIYNETIWRTNRVFFRKIFSEDQAILLENYRNRAVKFVNATEIAERHFHPG
;
A
#
# COMPACT_ATOMS: atom_id res chain seq x y z
N MET A 1 3.84 21.83 -55.39
CA MET A 1 4.77 22.81 -54.83
C MET A 1 5.85 22.07 -54.07
N THR A 2 7.00 21.94 -54.73
CA THR A 2 8.25 21.35 -54.26
C THR A 2 9.03 22.39 -53.45
N ARG A 3 9.68 22.00 -52.35
CA ARG A 3 10.89 22.67 -51.85
C ARG A 3 11.77 21.73 -51.02
N THR A 4 12.91 21.46 -51.62
CA THR A 4 14.19 20.94 -51.12
C THR A 4 14.95 21.95 -50.26
N ASN A 5 15.87 21.44 -49.43
CA ASN A 5 17.20 21.97 -49.00
C ASN A 5 17.75 20.95 -47.98
N VAL A 6 18.89 20.23 -48.08
CA VAL A 6 20.28 20.43 -48.57
C VAL A 6 21.09 21.45 -47.77
N PHE A 7 22.02 20.94 -46.94
CA PHE A 7 23.37 21.44 -46.54
C PHE A 7 24.05 20.22 -45.83
N SER A 8 25.11 19.55 -46.32
CA SER A 8 26.49 19.89 -46.73
C SER A 8 27.37 20.36 -45.57
N ARG A 9 28.27 19.48 -45.04
CA ARG A 9 29.76 19.48 -45.13
C ARG A 9 30.45 20.58 -44.29
N ASP A 10 31.62 20.46 -43.68
CA ASP A 10 32.73 19.48 -43.65
C ASP A 10 33.70 19.93 -42.49
N ASP A 11 34.73 19.12 -42.22
CA ASP A 11 36.11 19.49 -41.83
C ASP A 11 36.64 19.45 -40.36
N HIS A 12 37.55 18.48 -40.18
CA HIS A 12 38.95 18.52 -39.67
C HIS A 12 39.32 18.77 -38.18
N GLU A 13 39.88 17.71 -37.56
CA GLU A 13 41.21 17.53 -36.87
C GLU A 13 41.88 18.68 -36.05
N PRO A 14 42.78 18.43 -35.05
CA PRO A 14 43.77 17.33 -34.98
C PRO A 14 44.15 16.74 -33.59
N LEU A 15 45.06 15.75 -33.68
CA LEU A 15 45.89 15.05 -32.68
C LEU A 15 46.84 15.93 -31.83
N LEU A 16 47.12 15.49 -30.59
CA LEU A 16 48.33 15.75 -29.77
C LEU A 16 48.60 14.49 -28.90
N SER A 17 49.57 13.63 -29.21
CA SER A 17 51.01 13.60 -28.86
C SER A 17 51.39 13.59 -27.36
N SER A 18 51.71 12.37 -26.89
CA SER A 18 52.98 11.97 -26.22
C SER A 18 53.51 12.74 -25.01
N THR A 19 53.81 12.02 -23.91
CA THR A 19 55.19 11.77 -23.41
C THR A 19 55.19 10.79 -22.24
N SER A 20 56.21 9.93 -22.25
CA SER A 20 56.62 8.96 -21.24
C SER A 20 57.74 9.55 -20.38
N GLU A 21 57.72 9.35 -19.06
CA GLU A 21 58.92 9.49 -18.21
C GLU A 21 58.97 8.35 -17.19
N GLU A 22 59.96 7.48 -17.39
CA GLU A 22 60.43 6.46 -16.45
C GLU A 22 61.34 7.11 -15.39
N LEU A 23 61.11 6.81 -14.12
CA LEU A 23 62.04 7.09 -13.03
C LEU A 23 62.34 5.79 -12.26
N LYS A 24 63.57 5.30 -12.43
CA LYS A 24 64.21 4.32 -11.54
C LYS A 24 64.70 5.02 -10.28
N PRO A 25 64.74 4.32 -9.13
CA PRO A 25 65.73 4.61 -8.11
C PRO A 25 66.69 3.44 -7.90
N GLU A 26 67.93 3.84 -7.64
CA GLU A 26 69.12 3.06 -7.39
C GLU A 26 69.07 2.35 -6.03
N PHE A 27 69.74 1.19 -5.98
CA PHE A 27 70.13 0.49 -4.77
C PHE A 27 71.42 1.12 -4.23
N GLU A 28 71.42 1.47 -2.94
CA GLU A 28 72.64 1.50 -2.14
C GLU A 28 72.40 0.71 -0.85
N ASP A 29 73.22 -0.31 -0.66
CA ASP A 29 73.41 -1.03 0.60
C ASP A 29 74.22 -0.14 1.57
N ASN A 30 73.84 -0.10 2.85
CA ASN A 30 74.77 -0.44 3.93
C ASN A 30 74.11 -0.53 5.31
N GLU A 31 74.70 -1.45 6.07
CA GLU A 31 74.46 -1.88 7.44
C GLU A 31 74.42 -0.72 8.45
N ASP A 32 73.63 -0.82 9.54
CA ASP A 32 74.13 -1.38 10.82
C ASP A 32 73.16 -1.08 12.02
N VAL A 33 73.20 -1.97 13.01
CA VAL A 33 72.84 -1.81 14.46
C VAL A 33 71.38 -1.43 14.83
N ARG A 34 70.48 -2.39 15.11
CA ARG A 34 70.20 -2.99 16.45
C ARG A 34 70.05 -2.01 17.63
N ASP A 35 68.86 -1.39 17.81
CA ASP A 35 68.23 -1.17 19.15
C ASP A 35 66.84 -0.46 19.14
N THR A 36 66.01 -0.65 18.10
CA THR A 36 64.67 0.00 18.01
C THR A 36 63.48 -0.98 18.02
N GLN A 37 63.73 -2.26 18.25
CA GLN A 37 62.75 -3.33 18.01
C GLN A 37 61.60 -3.42 19.04
N SER A 38 61.69 -2.70 20.16
CA SER A 38 60.65 -2.69 21.22
C SER A 38 59.57 -1.59 21.03
N CYS A 39 59.91 -0.48 20.36
CA CYS A 39 58.98 0.64 20.14
C CYS A 39 58.23 0.54 18.79
N ALA A 40 58.81 -0.17 17.81
CA ALA A 40 58.20 -0.35 16.50
C ALA A 40 57.02 -1.35 16.51
N THR A 41 57.09 -2.39 17.36
CA THR A 41 56.03 -3.41 17.48
C THR A 41 54.75 -2.85 18.10
N SER A 42 54.85 -1.90 19.03
CA SER A 42 53.71 -1.22 19.65
C SER A 42 53.03 -0.22 18.71
N LYS A 43 53.80 0.52 17.89
CA LYS A 43 53.23 1.41 16.86
C LYS A 43 52.59 0.64 15.71
N LEU A 44 53.19 -0.47 15.30
CA LEU A 44 52.63 -1.33 14.25
C LEU A 44 51.35 -2.04 14.73
N ALA A 45 51.31 -2.50 15.98
CA ALA A 45 50.10 -3.08 16.57
C ALA A 45 48.95 -2.06 16.64
N ILE A 46 49.24 -0.80 17.02
CA ILE A 46 48.24 0.28 17.04
C ILE A 46 47.78 0.64 15.62
N ALA A 47 48.69 0.69 14.66
CA ALA A 47 48.35 0.96 13.26
C ALA A 47 47.48 -0.16 12.66
N ILE A 48 47.79 -1.43 12.95
CA ILE A 48 46.98 -2.58 12.55
C ILE A 48 45.60 -2.52 13.22
N LEU A 49 45.54 -2.22 14.53
CA LEU A 49 44.27 -2.08 15.25
C LEU A 49 43.40 -0.95 14.66
N LEU A 50 43.99 0.20 14.36
CA LEU A 50 43.28 1.34 13.77
C LEU A 50 42.82 1.05 12.34
N THR A 51 43.63 0.36 11.54
CA THR A 51 43.28 0.02 10.15
C THR A 51 42.29 -1.14 10.05
N SER A 52 42.22 -2.05 11.04
CA SER A 52 41.23 -3.14 11.04
C SER A 52 39.93 -2.78 11.76
N VAL A 53 39.98 -1.96 12.82
CA VAL A 53 38.81 -1.62 13.63
C VAL A 53 38.03 -0.43 13.03
N CYS A 54 38.69 0.56 12.41
CA CYS A 54 37.97 1.68 11.80
C CYS A 54 37.02 1.25 10.66
N PRO A 55 37.41 0.38 9.71
CA PRO A 55 36.48 -0.09 8.68
C PRO A 55 35.30 -0.86 9.29
N LEU A 56 35.53 -1.65 10.35
CA LEU A 56 34.47 -2.38 11.03
C LEU A 56 33.49 -1.43 11.74
N ILE A 57 33.99 -0.41 12.43
CA ILE A 57 33.15 0.62 13.07
C ILE A 57 32.38 1.41 12.00
N ILE A 58 33.01 1.77 10.89
CA ILE A 58 32.35 2.45 9.76
C ILE A 58 31.29 1.54 9.15
N VAL A 59 31.56 0.26 8.91
CA VAL A 59 30.57 -0.69 8.40
C VAL A 59 29.42 -0.84 9.39
N LEU A 60 29.68 -1.02 10.69
CA LEU A 60 28.64 -1.18 11.70
C LEU A 60 27.78 0.08 11.89
N THR A 61 28.40 1.27 11.88
CA THR A 61 27.68 2.55 11.96
C THR A 61 26.92 2.84 10.67
N THR A 62 27.48 2.53 9.50
CA THR A 62 26.79 2.65 8.21
C THR A 62 25.65 1.64 8.11
N PHE A 63 25.80 0.43 8.62
CA PHE A 63 24.72 -0.56 8.70
C PHE A 63 23.62 -0.10 9.65
N HIS A 64 23.97 0.46 10.82
CA HIS A 64 23.01 1.01 11.77
C HIS A 64 22.29 2.28 11.24
N TYR A 65 22.95 3.07 10.39
CA TYR A 65 22.39 4.29 9.81
C TYR A 65 21.58 4.04 8.53
N LEU A 66 21.99 3.08 7.70
CA LEU A 66 21.31 2.70 6.46
C LEU A 66 20.18 1.69 6.67
N TYR A 67 20.23 0.90 7.74
CA TYR A 67 19.09 0.12 8.21
C TYR A 67 18.44 0.87 9.37
N PRO A 68 17.51 1.82 9.10
CA PRO A 68 16.71 2.40 10.17
C PRO A 68 16.09 1.25 10.95
N HIS A 69 16.16 1.35 12.28
CA HIS A 69 15.58 0.42 13.24
C HIS A 69 14.35 -0.26 12.65
N THR A 70 14.39 -1.60 12.61
CA THR A 70 13.18 -2.41 12.46
C THR A 70 12.07 -1.77 13.29
N PRO A 71 10.86 -1.59 12.74
CA PRO A 71 9.80 -0.83 13.38
C PRO A 71 9.70 -1.23 14.85
N ASN A 72 9.80 -0.23 15.72
CA ASN A 72 9.78 -0.35 17.18
C ASN A 72 8.79 -1.43 17.66
N GLU A 73 9.28 -2.43 18.39
CA GLU A 73 8.48 -3.46 19.08
C GLU A 73 7.42 -2.85 20.03
N SER A 74 7.51 -1.55 20.34
CA SER A 74 6.56 -0.82 21.18
C SER A 74 5.13 -0.77 20.65
N ASN A 75 4.88 -1.15 19.39
CA ASN A 75 3.51 -1.31 18.87
C ASN A 75 2.91 -2.68 19.18
N GLU A 76 3.69 -3.73 19.46
CA GLU A 76 3.15 -5.10 19.63
C GLU A 76 2.25 -5.25 20.88
N SER A 77 2.50 -4.51 21.96
CA SER A 77 1.71 -4.65 23.19
C SER A 77 0.30 -4.07 23.07
N THR A 78 0.13 -2.94 22.37
CA THR A 78 -1.18 -2.33 22.10
C THR A 78 -1.96 -3.14 21.06
N LEU A 79 -1.23 -3.70 20.11
CA LEU A 79 -1.72 -4.63 19.10
C LEU A 79 -2.31 -5.89 19.78
N ASN A 80 -1.57 -6.53 20.70
CA ASN A 80 -1.97 -7.78 21.37
C ASN A 80 -3.27 -7.72 22.20
N ALA A 81 -3.65 -6.57 22.75
CA ALA A 81 -4.88 -6.44 23.55
C ALA A 81 -6.17 -6.38 22.70
N ALA A 82 -6.07 -5.96 21.43
CA ALA A 82 -7.22 -5.89 20.51
C ALA A 82 -7.46 -7.20 19.73
N TYR A 83 -6.51 -8.16 19.79
CA TYR A 83 -6.44 -9.27 18.85
C TYR A 83 -7.22 -10.53 19.20
N ASN A 84 -7.74 -10.65 20.42
CA ASN A 84 -8.10 -11.96 20.92
C ASN A 84 -9.53 -12.42 20.64
N THR A 85 -10.27 -11.80 19.69
CA THR A 85 -11.68 -12.18 19.48
C THR A 85 -12.19 -12.24 18.04
N SER A 86 -11.67 -11.47 17.08
CA SER A 86 -12.22 -11.50 15.71
C SER A 86 -11.46 -12.48 14.81
N GLN A 87 -12.18 -13.42 14.21
CA GLN A 87 -11.70 -14.27 13.10
C GLN A 87 -12.02 -13.63 11.74
N GLU A 88 -12.57 -12.43 11.71
CA GLU A 88 -13.13 -11.80 10.52
C GLU A 88 -12.54 -10.41 10.35
N TYR A 89 -11.87 -10.20 9.22
CA TYR A 89 -11.25 -8.93 8.86
C TYR A 89 -11.75 -8.41 7.52
N VAL A 90 -12.11 -7.13 7.50
CA VAL A 90 -12.19 -6.37 6.26
C VAL A 90 -10.83 -5.72 5.97
N ILE A 91 -10.39 -5.80 4.73
CA ILE A 91 -9.19 -5.18 4.19
C ILE A 91 -9.61 -3.93 3.43
N LEU A 92 -9.20 -2.79 3.93
CA LEU A 92 -9.36 -1.49 3.28
C LEU A 92 -7.98 -1.00 2.85
N ALA A 93 -7.91 -0.30 1.73
CA ALA A 93 -6.69 0.38 1.33
C ALA A 93 -7.03 1.75 0.76
N SER A 94 -6.12 2.68 0.98
CA SER A 94 -6.16 4.01 0.37
C SER A 94 -4.74 4.51 0.30
N ASP A 95 -4.48 5.35 -0.68
CA ASP A 95 -3.29 6.16 -0.68
C ASP A 95 -3.48 7.45 0.13
N SER A 96 -2.51 8.36 0.02
CA SER A 96 -2.55 9.67 0.66
C SER A 96 -3.49 10.66 -0.03
N ASN A 97 -4.20 10.25 -1.10
CA ASN A 97 -5.22 11.07 -1.70
C ASN A 97 -6.39 11.25 -0.72
N LEU A 98 -6.59 12.50 -0.32
CA LEU A 98 -7.59 12.89 0.66
C LEU A 98 -9.05 12.60 0.19
N HIS A 99 -9.26 12.29 -1.10
CA HIS A 99 -10.57 11.91 -1.62
C HIS A 99 -11.14 10.64 -0.98
N TYR A 100 -10.31 9.61 -0.79
CA TYR A 100 -10.74 8.32 -0.23
C TYR A 100 -10.33 8.16 1.23
N VAL A 101 -9.12 8.60 1.57
CA VAL A 101 -8.51 8.31 2.87
C VAL A 101 -9.30 8.92 4.03
N LEU A 102 -9.96 10.07 3.81
CA LEU A 102 -10.78 10.75 4.80
C LEU A 102 -12.02 9.93 5.19
N THR A 103 -12.51 9.07 4.30
CA THR A 103 -13.73 8.27 4.53
C THR A 103 -13.43 6.94 5.22
N ILE A 104 -12.17 6.48 5.25
CA ILE A 104 -11.83 5.18 5.86
C ILE A 104 -12.36 5.03 7.29
N PRO A 105 -12.25 6.02 8.20
CA PRO A 105 -12.77 5.86 9.56
C PRO A 105 -14.29 5.61 9.62
N PHE A 106 -15.05 6.14 8.67
CA PHE A 106 -16.49 5.87 8.56
C PHE A 106 -16.74 4.41 8.16
N ALA A 107 -16.00 3.91 7.16
CA ALA A 107 -16.07 2.51 6.75
C ALA A 107 -15.64 1.56 7.88
N VAL A 108 -14.54 1.85 8.58
CA VAL A 108 -14.07 1.06 9.73
C VAL A 108 -15.11 1.02 10.85
N GLN A 109 -15.71 2.16 11.21
CA GLN A 109 -16.76 2.20 12.21
C GLN A 109 -17.98 1.36 11.79
N HIS A 110 -18.34 1.39 10.51
CA HIS A 110 -19.42 0.59 9.96
C HIS A 110 -19.16 -0.91 10.03
N TRP A 111 -17.99 -1.36 9.56
CA TRP A 111 -17.59 -2.76 9.67
C TRP A 111 -17.50 -3.23 11.13
N ARG A 112 -17.02 -2.36 12.03
CA ARG A 112 -17.02 -2.63 13.47
C ARG A 112 -18.44 -2.83 14.03
N ASN A 113 -19.44 -2.07 13.57
CA ASN A 113 -20.84 -2.26 13.96
C ASN A 113 -21.40 -3.61 13.50
N LEU A 114 -20.81 -4.21 12.45
CA LEU A 114 -21.11 -5.56 11.97
C LEU A 114 -20.27 -6.65 12.66
N ASN A 115 -19.54 -6.30 13.73
CA ASN A 115 -18.60 -7.18 14.42
C ASN A 115 -17.47 -7.72 13.52
N VAL A 116 -16.99 -6.89 12.59
CA VAL A 116 -15.85 -7.20 11.70
C VAL A 116 -14.69 -6.27 12.02
N SER A 117 -13.50 -6.83 12.26
CA SER A 117 -12.28 -6.05 12.49
C SER A 117 -11.74 -5.48 11.16
N SER A 118 -10.96 -4.41 11.21
CA SER A 118 -10.42 -3.79 9.99
C SER A 118 -8.89 -3.83 9.96
N ILE A 119 -8.34 -4.24 8.83
CA ILE A 119 -6.95 -4.00 8.43
C ILE A 119 -6.98 -2.88 7.40
N VAL A 120 -6.28 -1.79 7.68
CA VAL A 120 -6.19 -0.62 6.82
C VAL A 120 -4.77 -0.50 6.28
N MET A 121 -4.62 -0.69 4.98
CA MET A 121 -3.37 -0.61 4.25
C MET A 121 -3.22 0.79 3.64
N LEU A 122 -2.41 1.63 4.27
CA LEU A 122 -2.13 3.00 3.87
C LEU A 122 -0.93 3.02 2.90
N CYS A 123 -1.18 3.47 1.67
CA CYS A 123 -0.18 3.50 0.60
C CYS A 123 0.70 4.75 0.67
N GLY A 124 1.56 4.77 1.68
CA GLY A 124 2.67 5.69 1.89
C GLY A 124 3.46 5.25 3.14
N THR A 125 4.43 6.05 3.54
CA THR A 125 5.18 5.86 4.79
C THR A 125 4.43 6.44 5.99
N GLU A 126 4.68 5.90 7.17
CA GLU A 126 4.15 6.47 8.41
C GLU A 126 4.52 7.96 8.57
N ALA A 127 5.75 8.34 8.22
CA ALA A 127 6.20 9.73 8.26
C ALA A 127 5.41 10.65 7.32
N GLU A 128 5.09 10.22 6.10
CA GLU A 128 4.25 10.99 5.16
C GLU A 128 2.85 11.24 5.75
N TYR A 129 2.24 10.21 6.34
CA TYR A 129 0.93 10.34 7.00
C TYR A 129 0.98 11.18 8.27
N ALA A 130 2.06 11.11 9.05
CA ALA A 130 2.25 11.89 10.27
C ALA A 130 2.53 13.38 10.00
N ASN A 131 3.22 13.70 8.90
CA ASN A 131 3.60 15.06 8.53
C ASN A 131 2.44 15.85 7.90
N ASN A 132 1.43 15.18 7.35
CA ASN A 132 0.23 15.83 6.86
C ASN A 132 -0.87 15.85 7.95
N ARG A 133 -1.37 17.06 8.26
CA ARG A 133 -2.32 17.25 9.38
C ARG A 133 -3.65 16.55 9.15
N ALA A 134 -4.16 16.48 7.92
CA ALA A 134 -5.42 15.79 7.62
C ALA A 134 -5.26 14.28 7.76
N THR A 135 -4.22 13.69 7.17
CA THR A 135 -3.96 12.25 7.27
C THR A 135 -3.60 11.81 8.68
N ARG A 136 -2.97 12.67 9.48
CA ARG A 136 -2.71 12.40 10.89
C ARG A 136 -4.00 12.25 11.69
N GLU A 137 -5.02 13.07 11.42
CA GLU A 137 -6.35 12.89 12.02
C GLU A 137 -6.99 11.57 11.59
N VAL A 138 -6.79 11.14 10.34
CA VAL A 138 -7.25 9.82 9.86
C VAL A 138 -6.60 8.72 10.70
N VAL A 139 -5.27 8.68 10.78
CA VAL A 139 -4.54 7.63 11.50
C VAL A 139 -4.96 7.58 12.97
N ALA A 140 -5.07 8.73 13.64
CA ALA A 140 -5.52 8.80 15.02
C ALA A 140 -6.93 8.22 15.21
N GLU A 141 -7.85 8.52 14.28
CA GLU A 141 -9.21 7.99 14.33
C GLU A 141 -9.25 6.48 14.06
N LEU A 142 -8.45 5.98 13.11
CA LEU A 142 -8.30 4.54 12.85
C LEU A 142 -7.80 3.78 14.06
N GLN A 143 -6.78 4.31 14.75
CA GLN A 143 -6.25 3.75 15.99
C GLN A 143 -7.30 3.75 17.11
N ARG A 144 -8.04 4.86 17.28
CA ARG A 144 -9.17 4.94 18.24
C ARG A 144 -10.23 3.88 17.97
N LEU A 145 -10.49 3.59 16.70
CA LEU A 145 -11.45 2.58 16.27
C LEU A 145 -10.94 1.14 16.45
N GLY A 146 -9.65 0.95 16.75
CA GLY A 146 -9.02 -0.36 16.91
C GLY A 146 -8.67 -1.04 15.58
N ALA A 147 -8.50 -0.27 14.50
CA ALA A 147 -8.06 -0.81 13.22
C ALA A 147 -6.55 -1.13 13.25
N VAL A 148 -6.17 -2.21 12.56
CA VAL A 148 -4.76 -2.53 12.29
C VAL A 148 -4.30 -1.66 11.13
N VAL A 149 -3.42 -0.70 11.39
CA VAL A 149 -2.90 0.22 10.37
C VAL A 149 -1.55 -0.26 9.88
N LEU A 150 -1.44 -0.52 8.58
CA LEU A 150 -0.22 -0.96 7.90
C LEU A 150 0.19 0.07 6.86
N TYR A 151 1.49 0.32 6.70
CA TYR A 151 2.03 1.30 5.77
C TYR A 151 2.80 0.62 4.64
N PHE A 152 2.54 1.01 3.41
CA PHE A 152 3.18 0.47 2.21
C PHE A 152 3.67 1.59 1.31
N LYS A 153 4.95 1.56 0.95
CA LYS A 153 5.52 2.47 -0.03
C LYS A 153 5.77 1.75 -1.34
N ASN A 154 5.39 2.38 -2.44
CA ASN A 154 5.81 2.02 -3.78
C ASN A 154 6.35 3.27 -4.48
N ASN A 155 7.38 3.10 -5.31
CA ASN A 155 8.07 4.23 -5.97
C ASN A 155 7.73 4.37 -7.46
N THR A 156 6.73 3.65 -7.95
CA THR A 156 6.75 3.17 -9.34
C THR A 156 5.35 3.02 -9.92
N LEU A 157 4.41 2.40 -9.20
CA LEU A 157 2.97 2.52 -9.53
C LEU A 157 2.43 3.90 -9.19
N LYS A 158 1.43 4.34 -9.95
CA LYS A 158 0.59 5.46 -9.53
C LYS A 158 -0.14 5.11 -8.23
N SER A 159 -0.18 6.08 -7.34
CA SER A 159 -0.68 5.97 -5.96
C SER A 159 -2.08 5.34 -5.86
N ASN A 160 -3.06 5.82 -6.64
CA ASN A 160 -4.41 5.24 -6.67
C ASN A 160 -4.42 3.76 -7.09
N ASN A 161 -3.65 3.40 -8.13
CA ASN A 161 -3.60 2.00 -8.63
C ASN A 161 -2.96 1.08 -7.58
N PHE A 162 -1.92 1.58 -6.91
CA PHE A 162 -1.26 0.84 -5.85
C PHE A 162 -2.23 0.55 -4.71
N ALA A 163 -2.99 1.55 -4.25
CA ALA A 163 -3.98 1.38 -3.20
C ALA A 163 -5.06 0.35 -3.56
N GLN A 164 -5.59 0.39 -4.78
CA GLN A 164 -6.59 -0.59 -5.22
C GLN A 164 -6.08 -2.02 -5.18
N ASN A 165 -4.85 -2.24 -5.69
CA ASN A 165 -4.25 -3.57 -5.76
C ASN A 165 -3.73 -4.07 -4.40
N MET A 166 -3.35 -3.17 -3.49
CA MET A 166 -2.69 -3.52 -2.24
C MET A 166 -3.53 -4.46 -1.36
N ARG A 167 -4.86 -4.33 -1.40
CA ARG A 167 -5.78 -5.17 -0.64
C ARG A 167 -5.64 -6.66 -0.96
N ASN A 168 -5.28 -6.99 -2.21
CA ASN A 168 -5.07 -8.37 -2.66
C ASN A 168 -3.83 -9.02 -2.03
N PHE A 169 -2.91 -8.21 -1.51
CA PHE A 169 -1.67 -8.67 -0.87
C PHE A 169 -1.76 -8.69 0.65
N ALA A 170 -2.92 -8.38 1.24
CA ALA A 170 -3.10 -8.41 2.69
C ALA A 170 -2.73 -9.76 3.31
N ALA A 171 -3.04 -10.86 2.60
CA ALA A 171 -2.69 -12.21 3.02
C ALA A 171 -1.17 -12.42 3.18
N ALA A 172 -0.35 -11.72 2.40
CA ALA A 172 1.12 -11.83 2.44
C ALA A 172 1.76 -10.97 3.54
N THR A 173 0.99 -10.15 4.26
CA THR A 173 1.54 -9.29 5.30
C THR A 173 1.99 -10.10 6.51
N SER A 174 3.06 -9.66 7.18
CA SER A 174 3.54 -10.31 8.41
C SER A 174 2.47 -10.37 9.50
N PHE A 175 1.57 -9.38 9.54
CA PHE A 175 0.41 -9.40 10.42
C PHE A 175 -0.46 -10.64 10.18
N VAL A 176 -0.89 -10.83 8.93
CA VAL A 176 -1.74 -11.97 8.53
C VAL A 176 -0.98 -13.31 8.53
N GLN A 177 0.35 -13.32 8.40
CA GLN A 177 1.11 -14.55 8.48
C GLN A 177 1.35 -15.03 9.93
N ARG A 178 1.30 -14.13 10.92
CA ARG A 178 1.63 -14.45 12.32
C ARG A 178 0.44 -14.60 13.25
N HIS A 179 -0.63 -13.81 13.04
CA HIS A 179 -1.71 -13.68 14.03
C HIS A 179 -2.98 -14.49 13.73
N PRO A 180 -3.47 -14.55 12.48
CA PRO A 180 -4.71 -15.25 12.21
C PRO A 180 -4.55 -16.77 12.19
N SER A 181 -5.63 -17.44 12.55
CA SER A 181 -5.71 -18.90 12.54
C SER A 181 -6.16 -19.40 11.17
N ASN A 182 -6.15 -20.72 10.95
CA ASN A 182 -6.70 -21.34 9.74
C ASN A 182 -8.20 -21.01 9.49
N SER A 183 -8.92 -20.46 10.48
CA SER A 183 -10.32 -20.04 10.34
C SER A 183 -10.50 -18.54 10.06
N THR A 184 -9.43 -17.78 9.84
CA THR A 184 -9.57 -16.35 9.58
C THR A 184 -10.11 -16.06 8.19
N ILE A 185 -11.09 -15.17 8.13
CA ILE A 185 -11.71 -14.66 6.92
C ILE A 185 -11.18 -13.26 6.63
N LEU A 186 -10.69 -13.05 5.40
CA LEU A 186 -10.27 -11.75 4.91
C LEU A 186 -11.18 -11.35 3.75
N ILE A 187 -11.78 -10.16 3.82
CA ILE A 187 -12.62 -9.61 2.75
C ILE A 187 -12.07 -8.26 2.33
N THR A 188 -11.81 -8.09 1.04
CA THR A 188 -11.43 -6.80 0.48
C THR A 188 -12.66 -5.95 0.26
N SER A 189 -12.64 -4.69 0.72
CA SER A 189 -13.76 -3.76 0.52
C SER A 189 -13.25 -2.41 0.02
N ASP A 190 -14.09 -1.73 -0.77
CA ASP A 190 -13.95 -0.30 -1.01
C ASP A 190 -14.29 0.50 0.24
N VAL A 191 -13.69 1.69 0.35
CA VAL A 191 -13.87 2.59 1.49
C VAL A 191 -15.20 3.35 1.43
N ASP A 192 -15.87 3.32 0.29
CA ASP A 192 -17.18 3.91 0.04
C ASP A 192 -18.31 2.86 0.04
N TYR A 193 -18.00 1.61 0.39
CA TYR A 193 -18.93 0.49 0.44
C TYR A 193 -19.46 0.21 1.86
N PHE A 194 -20.78 0.15 2.02
CA PHE A 194 -21.45 0.01 3.32
C PHE A 194 -22.53 -1.09 3.26
N PRO A 195 -22.19 -2.35 3.58
CA PRO A 195 -23.18 -3.44 3.62
C PRO A 195 -24.10 -3.35 4.84
N PHE A 196 -25.39 -3.61 4.71
CA PHE A 196 -26.30 -3.50 5.87
C PHE A 196 -26.39 -4.77 6.72
N ARG A 197 -25.99 -5.92 6.18
CA ARG A 197 -26.03 -7.23 6.85
C ARG A 197 -24.78 -8.00 6.49
N LYS A 198 -24.01 -8.44 7.48
CA LYS A 198 -22.73 -9.12 7.23
C LYS A 198 -22.92 -10.41 6.45
N GLU A 199 -23.99 -11.13 6.75
CA GLU A 199 -24.30 -12.48 6.26
C GLU A 199 -24.53 -12.52 4.74
N ASP A 200 -24.91 -11.39 4.14
CA ASP A 200 -25.10 -11.28 2.69
C ASP A 200 -23.79 -11.11 1.92
N HIS A 201 -22.71 -10.71 2.63
CA HIS A 201 -21.42 -10.32 2.03
C HIS A 201 -20.25 -11.17 2.50
N PHE A 202 -20.43 -11.93 3.58
CA PHE A 202 -19.46 -12.92 4.05
C PHE A 202 -19.83 -14.31 3.53
N PRO A 203 -18.86 -15.08 3.00
CA PRO A 203 -19.13 -16.47 2.62
C PRO A 203 -19.44 -17.31 3.87
N ASP A 204 -20.39 -18.24 3.77
CA ASP A 204 -20.62 -19.23 4.82
C ASP A 204 -19.45 -20.23 4.86
N VAL A 205 -18.48 -19.96 5.72
CA VAL A 205 -17.26 -20.77 5.87
C VAL A 205 -17.52 -22.19 6.40
N ARG A 206 -18.71 -22.49 6.94
CA ARG A 206 -19.06 -23.87 7.34
C ARG A 206 -19.22 -24.78 6.13
N HIS A 207 -19.52 -24.19 4.97
CA HIS A 207 -19.72 -24.88 3.70
C HIS A 207 -18.67 -24.50 2.65
N GLY A 208 -17.80 -23.53 2.95
CA GLY A 208 -16.74 -23.07 2.05
C GLY A 208 -15.62 -24.10 1.93
N MET A 209 -15.20 -24.42 0.70
CA MET A 209 -13.91 -25.09 0.51
C MET A 209 -12.79 -24.08 0.76
N ARG A 210 -11.74 -24.50 1.46
CA ARG A 210 -10.51 -23.72 1.63
C ARG A 210 -9.89 -23.47 0.24
N ILE A 211 -10.08 -22.28 -0.31
CA ILE A 211 -9.39 -21.85 -1.54
C ILE A 211 -8.05 -21.28 -1.13
N VAL A 212 -7.00 -22.08 -1.28
CA VAL A 212 -5.65 -21.54 -1.21
C VAL A 212 -5.19 -21.27 -2.62
N VAL A 213 -5.27 -20.01 -3.05
CA VAL A 213 -4.64 -19.58 -4.29
C VAL A 213 -3.14 -19.44 -4.03
N PHE A 214 -2.46 -20.57 -4.01
CA PHE A 214 -1.05 -20.57 -4.36
C PHE A 214 -1.01 -20.57 -5.87
N ASN A 215 -0.63 -19.46 -6.50
CA ASN A 215 0.01 -19.61 -7.80
C ASN A 215 1.45 -20.01 -7.49
N PRO A 216 1.83 -21.31 -7.59
CA PRO A 216 3.19 -21.74 -7.29
C PRO A 216 4.23 -21.13 -8.23
N ASP A 217 3.80 -20.41 -9.29
CA ASP A 217 4.67 -19.73 -10.25
C ASP A 217 4.72 -18.20 -10.07
N CYS A 218 3.86 -17.63 -9.21
CA CYS A 218 3.88 -16.20 -8.88
C CYS A 218 4.62 -15.97 -7.57
N TRP A 219 5.95 -15.96 -7.65
CA TRP A 219 6.78 -15.76 -6.47
C TRP A 219 6.81 -14.27 -6.19
N ILE A 220 6.03 -13.84 -5.20
CA ILE A 220 6.38 -12.69 -4.38
C ILE A 220 7.12 -13.24 -3.17
N LEU A 221 8.45 -13.19 -3.24
CA LEU A 221 9.31 -13.64 -2.16
C LEU A 221 9.26 -12.61 -1.03
N PRO A 222 9.44 -13.03 0.23
CA PRO A 222 9.48 -12.12 1.39
C PRO A 222 10.52 -10.99 1.28
N ASN A 223 11.53 -11.15 0.42
CA ASN A 223 12.60 -10.18 0.19
C ASN A 223 12.41 -9.37 -1.11
N ASP A 224 11.32 -9.55 -1.83
CA ASP A 224 11.08 -8.82 -3.06
C ASP A 224 10.78 -7.35 -2.76
N ILE A 225 11.50 -6.45 -3.43
CA ILE A 225 11.17 -5.03 -3.41
C ILE A 225 9.99 -4.85 -4.36
N ALA A 226 8.80 -4.64 -3.80
CA ALA A 226 7.57 -4.40 -4.54
C ALA A 226 7.57 -3.02 -5.23
N THR A 227 8.46 -2.87 -6.23
CA THR A 227 8.37 -1.78 -7.20
C THR A 227 7.15 -1.99 -8.09
N GLY A 228 6.82 -1.01 -8.88
CA GLY A 228 5.63 -0.96 -9.70
C GLY A 228 5.88 -1.61 -11.04
N GLU A 229 7.10 -1.51 -11.57
CA GLU A 229 7.54 -2.42 -12.62
C GLU A 229 7.49 -3.87 -12.13
N TYR A 230 7.89 -4.14 -10.88
CA TYR A 230 7.79 -5.48 -10.30
C TYR A 230 6.33 -5.93 -10.15
N MET A 231 5.47 -5.08 -9.56
CA MET A 231 4.05 -5.39 -9.37
C MET A 231 3.32 -5.48 -10.72
N GLU A 232 3.62 -4.62 -11.69
CA GLU A 232 3.10 -4.69 -13.06
C GLU A 232 3.61 -5.93 -13.79
N ALA A 233 4.90 -6.27 -13.69
CA ALA A 233 5.45 -7.47 -14.31
C ALA A 233 4.88 -8.74 -13.69
N LYS A 234 4.77 -8.81 -12.37
CA LYS A 234 4.12 -9.95 -11.67
C LYS A 234 2.65 -10.02 -11.98
N THR A 235 1.95 -8.87 -12.00
CA THR A 235 0.55 -8.82 -12.40
C THR A 235 0.41 -9.23 -13.87
N ASN A 236 1.22 -8.73 -14.80
CA ASN A 236 1.19 -9.12 -16.21
C ASN A 236 1.57 -10.59 -16.43
N GLN A 237 2.53 -11.12 -15.67
CA GLN A 237 2.89 -12.53 -15.65
C GLN A 237 1.70 -13.40 -15.22
N MET A 238 0.89 -12.95 -14.26
CA MET A 238 -0.37 -13.61 -13.89
C MET A 238 -1.38 -13.67 -15.06
N PHE A 239 -1.16 -12.92 -16.14
CA PHE A 239 -1.99 -12.89 -17.33
C PHE A 239 -1.23 -13.33 -18.59
N ASP A 240 -0.13 -14.09 -18.45
CA ASP A 240 0.69 -14.59 -19.57
C ASP A 240 1.17 -13.47 -20.52
N GLY A 241 1.50 -12.30 -19.97
CA GLY A 241 1.95 -11.15 -20.76
C GLY A 241 0.83 -10.39 -21.49
N GLN A 242 -0.43 -10.79 -21.32
CA GLN A 242 -1.55 -10.21 -22.07
C GLN A 242 -1.95 -8.81 -21.58
N LEU A 243 -1.44 -8.33 -20.43
CA LEU A 243 -1.75 -7.00 -19.92
C LEU A 243 -0.92 -5.90 -20.57
N ASP A 244 0.30 -6.16 -21.07
CA ASP A 244 1.18 -5.10 -21.60
C ASP A 244 0.52 -4.25 -22.69
N GLN A 245 -0.30 -4.87 -23.54
CA GLN A 245 -1.10 -4.19 -24.58
C GLN A 245 -2.25 -3.31 -24.05
N TYR A 246 -2.54 -3.37 -22.74
CA TYR A 246 -3.65 -2.70 -22.08
C TYR A 246 -3.24 -1.86 -20.87
N LEU A 247 -2.02 -2.00 -20.34
CA LEU A 247 -1.52 -1.24 -19.18
C LEU A 247 -1.60 0.28 -19.38
N HIS A 248 -1.50 0.76 -20.62
CA HIS A 248 -1.64 2.18 -20.95
C HIS A 248 -3.09 2.65 -21.15
N LYS A 249 -4.06 1.72 -21.17
CA LYS A 249 -5.47 2.05 -21.28
C LYS A 249 -6.01 2.33 -19.88
N ILE A 250 -6.29 3.60 -19.61
CA ILE A 250 -6.61 4.10 -18.28
C ILE A 250 -7.84 3.41 -17.65
N ASN A 251 -8.82 3.01 -18.47
CA ASN A 251 -10.00 2.28 -18.01
C ASN A 251 -9.62 0.87 -17.53
N TRP A 252 -8.60 0.26 -18.14
CA TRP A 252 -8.17 -1.11 -17.87
C TRP A 252 -7.50 -1.28 -16.50
N LEU A 253 -6.82 -0.24 -16.01
CA LEU A 253 -6.15 -0.23 -14.71
C LEU A 253 -7.15 -0.27 -13.53
N TRP A 254 -8.35 0.30 -13.71
CA TRP A 254 -9.40 0.27 -12.71
C TRP A 254 -10.08 -1.12 -12.62
N TYR A 255 -10.16 -1.83 -13.74
CA TYR A 255 -10.66 -3.22 -13.78
C TYR A 255 -9.63 -4.24 -13.28
N LEU A 256 -8.39 -3.84 -12.97
CA LEU A 256 -7.31 -4.79 -12.72
C LEU A 256 -7.52 -5.59 -11.43
N ASP A 257 -8.13 -5.05 -10.36
CA ASP A 257 -8.34 -5.79 -9.12
C ASP A 257 -9.43 -6.89 -9.30
N GLN A 258 -10.58 -6.51 -9.85
CA GLN A 258 -11.73 -7.37 -10.14
C GLN A 258 -11.40 -8.37 -11.24
N ARG A 259 -10.58 -7.99 -12.22
CA ARG A 259 -10.18 -8.86 -13.34
C ARG A 259 -8.96 -9.71 -13.05
N LEU A 260 -8.00 -9.29 -12.21
CA LEU A 260 -6.90 -10.16 -11.75
C LEU A 260 -7.48 -11.28 -10.91
N PHE A 261 -8.28 -10.94 -9.91
CA PHE A 261 -9.00 -11.95 -9.14
C PHE A 261 -9.93 -12.75 -10.05
N GLY A 262 -10.79 -12.09 -10.84
CA GLY A 262 -11.76 -12.75 -11.71
C GLY A 262 -11.14 -13.68 -12.76
N LEU A 263 -10.03 -13.29 -13.40
CA LEU A 263 -9.36 -14.13 -14.41
C LEU A 263 -8.57 -15.25 -13.76
N GLN A 264 -7.86 -15.01 -12.66
CA GLN A 264 -7.17 -16.07 -11.93
C GLN A 264 -8.17 -17.08 -11.39
N PHE A 265 -9.28 -16.60 -10.83
CA PHE A 265 -10.35 -17.46 -10.36
C PHE A 265 -10.99 -18.24 -11.50
N TYR A 266 -11.27 -17.60 -12.64
CA TYR A 266 -11.75 -18.27 -13.85
C TYR A 266 -10.77 -19.35 -14.34
N ARG A 267 -9.47 -19.06 -14.43
CA ARG A 267 -8.42 -20.02 -14.81
C ARG A 267 -8.32 -21.17 -13.82
N LEU A 268 -8.45 -20.86 -12.53
CA LEU A 268 -8.46 -21.84 -11.46
C LEU A 268 -9.68 -22.74 -11.59
N MET A 269 -10.87 -22.21 -11.92
CA MET A 269 -12.06 -23.00 -12.23
C MET A 269 -11.90 -23.87 -13.48
N GLN A 270 -11.16 -23.43 -14.50
CA GLN A 270 -10.87 -24.28 -15.67
C GLN A 270 -10.01 -25.49 -15.28
N LYS A 271 -9.08 -25.32 -14.32
CA LYS A 271 -8.24 -26.42 -13.79
C LYS A 271 -8.93 -27.24 -12.70
N HIS A 272 -9.83 -26.61 -11.96
CA HIS A 272 -10.58 -27.13 -10.80
C HIS A 272 -12.06 -26.77 -10.93
N PRO A 273 -12.82 -27.46 -11.81
CA PRO A 273 -14.23 -27.15 -12.06
C PRO A 273 -15.10 -27.20 -10.79
N GLU A 274 -14.69 -27.96 -9.78
CA GLU A 274 -15.33 -28.00 -8.47
C GLU A 274 -15.37 -26.64 -7.75
N TYR A 275 -14.49 -25.71 -8.11
CA TYR A 275 -14.45 -24.36 -7.54
C TYR A 275 -15.57 -23.44 -8.07
N GLU A 276 -16.26 -23.82 -9.15
CA GLU A 276 -17.46 -23.09 -9.59
C GLU A 276 -18.50 -22.98 -8.48
N LYS A 277 -18.62 -24.03 -7.65
CA LYS A 277 -19.54 -24.09 -6.51
C LYS A 277 -19.19 -23.12 -5.38
N LEU A 278 -18.01 -22.51 -5.44
CA LEU A 278 -17.53 -21.52 -4.47
C LEU A 278 -17.87 -20.10 -4.90
N ILE A 279 -18.29 -19.90 -6.14
CA ILE A 279 -18.91 -18.65 -6.56
C ILE A 279 -20.38 -18.71 -6.14
N SER A 280 -20.69 -18.11 -5.01
CA SER A 280 -22.06 -17.65 -4.77
C SER A 280 -22.22 -16.30 -5.45
N GLY A 281 -22.93 -16.27 -6.57
CA GLY A 281 -23.45 -15.02 -7.10
C GLY A 281 -24.51 -14.48 -6.14
N HIS A 282 -24.18 -13.46 -5.35
CA HIS A 282 -25.21 -12.74 -4.63
C HIS A 282 -25.90 -11.81 -5.64
N SER A 283 -27.11 -12.17 -6.07
CA SER A 283 -27.94 -11.24 -6.83
C SER A 283 -28.40 -10.16 -5.86
N LEU A 284 -27.68 -9.04 -5.84
CA LEU A 284 -28.08 -7.84 -5.12
C LEU A 284 -29.55 -7.55 -5.44
N LYS A 285 -30.39 -7.50 -4.42
CA LYS A 285 -31.79 -7.12 -4.57
C LYS A 285 -31.90 -5.61 -4.75
N LYS A 286 -31.20 -4.82 -3.92
CA LYS A 286 -31.17 -3.35 -4.02
C LYS A 286 -29.90 -2.74 -3.39
N ARG A 287 -29.28 -1.80 -4.11
CA ARG A 287 -28.14 -0.98 -3.66
C ARG A 287 -28.52 0.50 -3.61
N ILE A 288 -28.13 1.20 -2.54
CA ILE A 288 -28.19 2.66 -2.52
C ILE A 288 -26.99 3.19 -3.29
N GLY A 289 -27.23 3.85 -4.42
CA GLY A 289 -26.18 4.39 -5.29
C GLY A 289 -25.71 5.79 -4.91
N ARG A 290 -24.63 6.22 -5.58
CA ARG A 290 -24.16 7.60 -5.56
C ARG A 290 -25.17 8.51 -6.28
N GLY A 291 -25.27 9.78 -5.86
CA GLY A 291 -26.04 10.80 -6.58
C GLY A 291 -27.43 11.10 -6.04
N LEU A 292 -27.88 10.41 -4.99
CA LEU A 292 -29.11 10.76 -4.30
C LEU A 292 -28.97 12.07 -3.52
N THR A 293 -30.07 12.81 -3.43
CA THR A 293 -30.20 14.01 -2.61
C THR A 293 -30.41 13.66 -1.11
N PRO A 294 -30.15 14.61 -0.19
CA PRO A 294 -30.48 14.43 1.23
C PRO A 294 -31.94 14.01 1.47
N GLU A 295 -32.88 14.59 0.71
CA GLU A 295 -34.30 14.34 0.81
C GLU A 295 -34.66 12.92 0.35
N GLU A 296 -34.06 12.45 -0.75
CA GLU A 296 -34.24 11.08 -1.23
C GLU A 296 -33.68 10.07 -0.23
N ILE A 297 -32.46 10.28 0.27
CA ILE A 297 -31.87 9.41 1.29
C ILE A 297 -32.75 9.37 2.54
N SER A 298 -33.28 10.52 2.99
CA SER A 298 -34.11 10.57 4.20
C SER A 298 -35.32 9.63 4.17
N LYS A 299 -35.89 9.40 2.98
CA LYS A 299 -37.07 8.55 2.73
C LYS A 299 -36.74 7.06 2.62
N ILE A 300 -35.46 6.71 2.45
CA ILE A 300 -35.04 5.30 2.32
C ILE A 300 -35.19 4.58 3.66
N ASP A 301 -35.86 3.42 3.62
CA ASP A 301 -35.76 2.38 4.63
C ASP A 301 -34.58 1.46 4.29
N ILE A 302 -33.49 1.56 5.05
CA ILE A 302 -32.26 0.78 4.82
C ILE A 302 -32.48 -0.73 4.90
N ARG A 303 -33.56 -1.18 5.55
CA ARG A 303 -33.90 -2.61 5.66
C ARG A 303 -34.31 -3.24 4.33
N GLU A 304 -34.73 -2.42 3.37
CA GLU A 304 -35.09 -2.88 2.02
C GLU A 304 -33.89 -3.00 1.07
N TYR A 305 -32.71 -2.59 1.52
CA TYR A 305 -31.48 -2.58 0.73
C TYR A 305 -30.47 -3.59 1.30
N ASP A 306 -29.51 -3.98 0.48
CA ASP A 306 -28.45 -4.92 0.88
C ASP A 306 -27.16 -4.18 1.23
N ASP A 307 -26.88 -3.09 0.51
CA ASP A 307 -25.70 -2.26 0.69
C ASP A 307 -25.91 -0.82 0.19
N ALA A 308 -24.91 0.02 0.43
CA ALA A 308 -24.78 1.34 -0.17
C ALA A 308 -23.38 1.58 -0.73
N HIS A 309 -23.33 2.37 -1.81
CA HIS A 309 -22.12 2.97 -2.36
C HIS A 309 -22.27 4.49 -2.39
N ILE A 310 -21.64 5.17 -1.44
CA ILE A 310 -21.80 6.62 -1.22
C ILE A 310 -20.52 7.37 -1.57
N SER A 311 -20.63 8.63 -1.95
CA SER A 311 -19.45 9.39 -2.37
C SER A 311 -18.45 9.52 -1.21
N PRO A 312 -17.17 9.17 -1.38
CA PRO A 312 -16.16 9.28 -0.32
C PRO A 312 -15.67 10.71 -0.12
N ALA A 313 -16.12 11.68 -0.92
CA ALA A 313 -15.67 13.07 -0.88
C ALA A 313 -16.23 13.87 0.31
N ILE A 314 -16.06 13.38 1.55
CA ILE A 314 -16.62 14.00 2.76
C ILE A 314 -16.05 15.39 3.09
N TYR A 315 -14.99 15.81 2.39
CA TYR A 315 -14.46 17.17 2.44
C TYR A 315 -15.30 18.18 1.66
N ASN A 316 -16.11 17.73 0.70
CA ASN A 316 -17.03 18.57 -0.05
C ASN A 316 -18.34 18.75 0.74
N GLU A 317 -18.74 20.00 1.03
CA GLU A 317 -19.91 20.27 1.86
C GLU A 317 -21.24 19.79 1.25
N THR A 318 -21.40 19.85 -0.07
CA THR A 318 -22.60 19.34 -0.75
C THR A 318 -22.72 17.83 -0.60
N ILE A 319 -21.61 17.12 -0.77
CA ILE A 319 -21.53 15.67 -0.55
C ILE A 319 -21.73 15.35 0.93
N TRP A 320 -21.08 16.09 1.83
CA TRP A 320 -21.18 15.89 3.28
C TRP A 320 -22.61 16.04 3.78
N ARG A 321 -23.36 17.05 3.31
CA ARG A 321 -24.78 17.23 3.66
C ARG A 321 -25.61 15.99 3.34
N THR A 322 -25.35 15.37 2.20
CA THR A 322 -26.01 14.13 1.73
C THR A 322 -25.57 12.94 2.58
N ASN A 323 -24.26 12.74 2.72
CA ASN A 323 -23.68 11.64 3.49
C ASN A 323 -24.09 11.69 4.97
N ARG A 324 -24.24 12.87 5.56
CA ARG A 324 -24.67 13.04 6.96
C ARG A 324 -26.07 12.46 7.20
N VAL A 325 -26.99 12.62 6.26
CA VAL A 325 -28.33 12.00 6.36
C VAL A 325 -28.23 10.48 6.29
N PHE A 326 -27.38 9.96 5.42
CA PHE A 326 -27.11 8.53 5.34
C PHE A 326 -26.46 7.98 6.62
N PHE A 327 -25.39 8.62 7.10
CA PHE A 327 -24.63 8.18 8.28
C PHE A 327 -25.48 8.13 9.54
N ARG A 328 -26.42 9.09 9.71
CA ARG A 328 -27.40 9.06 10.80
C ARG A 328 -28.37 7.88 10.77
N LYS A 329 -28.50 7.18 9.63
CA LYS A 329 -29.33 5.97 9.53
C LYS A 329 -28.57 4.70 9.92
N ILE A 330 -27.24 4.70 9.80
CA ILE A 330 -26.42 3.49 10.01
C ILE A 330 -25.55 3.54 11.27
N PHE A 331 -25.37 4.72 11.85
CA PHE A 331 -24.63 4.92 13.09
C PHE A 331 -25.56 5.36 14.21
N SER A 332 -25.20 5.03 15.45
CA SER A 332 -25.83 5.66 16.60
C SER A 332 -25.51 7.16 16.62
N GLU A 333 -26.31 7.94 17.36
CA GLU A 333 -26.09 9.38 17.46
C GLU A 333 -24.67 9.71 17.97
N ASP A 334 -24.20 9.02 19.02
CA ASP A 334 -22.86 9.21 19.57
C ASP A 334 -21.76 8.92 18.54
N GLN A 335 -21.91 7.83 17.77
CA GLN A 335 -20.96 7.48 16.70
C GLN A 335 -20.96 8.55 15.60
N ALA A 336 -22.14 9.00 15.19
CA ALA A 336 -22.28 10.06 14.19
C ALA A 336 -21.62 11.36 14.65
N ILE A 337 -21.82 11.76 15.92
CA ILE A 337 -21.17 12.94 16.52
C ILE A 337 -19.64 12.78 16.51
N LEU A 338 -19.11 11.64 16.94
CA LEU A 338 -17.67 11.39 16.97
C LEU A 338 -17.05 11.46 15.57
N LEU A 339 -17.69 10.82 14.58
CA LEU A 339 -17.24 10.83 13.20
C LEU A 339 -17.37 12.23 12.55
N GLU A 340 -18.44 12.98 12.86
CA GLU A 340 -18.60 14.37 12.43
C GLU A 340 -17.50 15.27 13.03
N ASN A 341 -17.18 15.07 14.32
CA ASN A 341 -16.08 15.78 14.97
C ASN A 341 -14.73 15.44 14.34
N TYR A 342 -14.47 14.16 14.06
CA TYR A 342 -13.28 13.73 13.32
C TYR A 342 -13.19 14.43 11.97
N ARG A 343 -14.24 14.35 11.15
CA ARG A 343 -14.31 14.98 9.83
C ARG A 343 -14.00 16.47 9.94
N ASN A 344 -14.63 17.17 10.88
CA ASN A 344 -14.45 18.61 11.08
C ASN A 344 -13.02 18.99 11.52
N ARG A 345 -12.28 18.10 12.19
CA ARG A 345 -10.85 18.33 12.46
C ARG A 345 -9.99 18.10 11.21
N ALA A 346 -10.23 17.02 10.48
CA ALA A 346 -9.43 16.65 9.32
C ALA A 346 -9.59 17.62 8.14
N VAL A 347 -10.84 18.01 7.81
CA VAL A 347 -11.15 18.84 6.63
C VAL A 347 -10.70 20.30 6.76
N LYS A 348 -10.33 20.76 7.96
CA LYS A 348 -9.71 22.09 8.16
C LYS A 348 -8.37 22.24 7.43
N PHE A 349 -7.72 21.12 7.12
CA PHE A 349 -6.41 21.08 6.46
C PHE A 349 -6.52 20.63 5.00
N VAL A 350 -7.73 20.60 4.45
CA VAL A 350 -8.04 20.12 3.11
C VAL A 350 -8.28 21.31 2.18
N ASN A 351 -7.54 21.36 1.08
CA ASN A 351 -7.91 22.18 -0.08
C ASN A 351 -8.81 21.36 -1.02
N ALA A 352 -10.11 21.61 -0.98
CA ALA A 352 -11.10 20.82 -1.73
C ALA A 352 -10.88 20.86 -3.25
N THR A 353 -10.46 22.01 -3.79
CA THR A 353 -10.19 22.18 -5.23
C THR A 353 -8.98 21.35 -5.64
N GLU A 354 -7.88 21.45 -4.90
CA GLU A 354 -6.65 20.69 -5.18
C GLU A 354 -6.88 19.17 -5.12
N ILE A 355 -7.67 18.69 -4.14
CA ILE A 355 -8.04 17.27 -4.08
C ILE A 355 -8.87 16.88 -5.29
N ALA A 356 -9.88 17.69 -5.67
CA ALA A 356 -10.73 17.38 -6.81
C ALA A 356 -9.93 17.34 -8.14
N GLU A 357 -8.93 18.21 -8.30
CA GLU A 357 -8.05 18.23 -9.47
C GLU A 357 -7.07 17.05 -9.52
N ARG A 358 -6.58 16.61 -8.36
CA ARG A 358 -5.70 15.43 -8.24
C ARG A 358 -6.46 14.12 -8.25
N HIS A 359 -7.76 14.16 -7.96
CA HIS A 359 -8.62 13.00 -7.96
C HIS A 359 -8.92 12.57 -9.39
N PHE A 360 -8.40 11.42 -9.76
CA PHE A 360 -8.66 10.82 -11.06
C PHE A 360 -9.77 9.78 -10.96
N HIS A 361 -10.90 10.07 -11.60
CA HIS A 361 -11.87 9.07 -12.04
C HIS A 361 -11.88 9.07 -13.58
N PRO A 362 -11.61 7.93 -14.24
CA PRO A 362 -11.97 7.82 -15.64
C PRO A 362 -13.50 7.88 -15.73
N GLY A 363 -13.99 8.88 -16.47
CA GLY A 363 -15.42 9.06 -16.77
C GLY A 363 -15.96 8.02 -17.75
#